data_AF-A0A1W9TYP3-F1
#
_entry.id   AF-A0A1W9TYP3-F1
#
_cell.length_a   1.000
_cell.length_b   1.000
_cell.length_c   1.000
_cell.angle_alpha   90.00
_cell.angle_beta   90.00
_cell.angle_gamma   90.00
#
_symmetry.space_group_name_H-M   'P 1'
#
loop_
_entity.id
_entity.type
_entity.pdbx_description
1 polymer ?
#
loop_
_entity_poly.entity_id
_entity_poly.type
_entity_poly.pdbx_seq_one_letter_code
_entity_poly.pdbx_strand_id
1 'polypeptide(L)' 'MNIGNEQWKKLLEKGAGNLNIHIERKTTDQFSIHATELVKWNRKINLTTITDPVEVAVKHFLDSII' A
#
# COMPACT_ATOMS: atom_id res chain seq x y z
N MET A 1 -1.08 7.48 10.58
CA MET A 1 -0.75 6.12 10.10
C MET A 1 0.45 6.23 9.17
N ASN A 2 1.38 5.28 9.19
CA ASN A 2 2.60 5.33 8.37
C ASN A 2 2.68 4.11 7.46
N ILE A 3 3.26 4.26 6.27
CA ILE A 3 3.50 3.14 5.35
C ILE A 3 4.31 2.06 6.07
N GLY A 4 3.85 0.82 5.95
CA GLY A 4 4.54 -0.36 6.46
C GLY A 4 4.36 -0.68 7.95
N ASN A 5 3.65 0.14 8.72
CA ASN A 5 3.27 -0.23 10.08
C ASN A 5 2.11 -1.25 10.09
N GLU A 6 1.86 -1.89 11.23
CA GLU A 6 0.82 -2.94 11.32
C GLU A 6 -0.60 -2.42 11.02
N GLN A 7 -0.90 -1.15 11.30
CA GLN A 7 -2.19 -0.55 10.96
C GLN A 7 -2.38 -0.44 9.44
N TRP A 8 -1.32 -0.07 8.72
CA TRP A 8 -1.30 0.06 7.28
C TRP A 8 -1.43 -1.31 6.59
N LYS A 9 -0.74 -2.34 7.09
CA LYS A 9 -0.90 -3.71 6.59
C LYS A 9 -2.31 -4.25 6.82
N LYS A 10 -2.88 -4.04 8.01
CA LYS A 10 -4.28 -4.42 8.30
C LYS A 10 -5.29 -3.71 7.41
N LEU A 11 -5.03 -2.46 6.99
CA LEU A 11 -5.87 -1.77 6.02
C LEU A 11 -5.90 -2.50 4.69
N LEU A 12 -4.73 -2.95 4.20
CA LEU A 12 -4.65 -3.75 2.98
C LEU A 12 -5.35 -5.11 3.11
N GLU A 13 -5.11 -5.84 4.22
CA GLU A 13 -5.76 -7.14 4.46
C GLU A 13 -7.28 -7.02 4.48
N LYS A 14 -7.79 -6.01 5.21
CA LYS A 14 -9.22 -5.75 5.30
C LYS A 14 -9.80 -5.29 3.96
N GLY A 15 -9.10 -4.42 3.25
CA GLY A 15 -9.50 -3.92 1.95
C GLY A 15 -9.60 -5.05 0.92
N ALA A 16 -8.58 -5.89 0.82
CA ALA A 16 -8.57 -7.07 -0.04
C ALA A 16 -9.67 -8.07 0.37
N GLY A 17 -9.87 -8.29 1.67
CA GLY A 17 -10.94 -9.14 2.18
C GLY A 17 -12.34 -8.67 1.77
N ASN A 18 -12.59 -7.36 1.76
CA ASN A 18 -13.86 -6.80 1.26
C ASN A 18 -14.07 -7.02 -0.24
N LEU A 19 -12.99 -7.25 -0.98
CA LEU A 19 -12.99 -7.59 -2.40
C LEU A 19 -13.03 -9.11 -2.64
N ASN A 20 -13.19 -9.92 -1.57
CA ASN A 20 -13.07 -11.37 -1.58
C ASN A 20 -11.70 -11.89 -2.04
N ILE A 21 -10.65 -11.08 -1.88
CA ILE A 21 -9.26 -11.44 -2.19
C ILE A 21 -8.52 -11.68 -0.88
N HIS A 22 -7.93 -12.87 -0.74
CA HIS A 22 -7.10 -13.19 0.41
C HIS A 22 -5.64 -12.88 0.09
N ILE A 23 -5.02 -11.99 0.87
CA ILE A 23 -3.59 -11.69 0.76
C ILE A 23 -2.86 -12.24 1.97
N GLU A 24 -1.75 -12.93 1.73
CA GLU A 24 -0.89 -13.44 2.80
C GLU A 24 -0.10 -12.31 3.46
N ARG A 25 0.34 -12.54 4.69
CA ARG A 25 1.20 -11.59 5.43
C ARG A 25 2.43 -11.19 4.61
N LYS A 26 3.06 -12.15 3.92
CA LYS A 26 4.21 -11.89 3.04
C LYS A 26 3.91 -10.86 1.95
N THR A 27 2.71 -10.90 1.37
CA THR A 27 2.26 -9.94 0.35
C THR A 27 2.14 -8.53 0.96
N THR A 28 1.58 -8.40 2.16
CA THR A 28 1.48 -7.09 2.84
C THR A 28 2.85 -6.52 3.21
N ASP A 29 3.81 -7.38 3.57
CA ASP A 29 5.20 -6.98 3.81
C ASP A 29 5.87 -6.49 2.51
N GLN A 30 5.65 -7.19 1.40
CA GLN A 30 6.15 -6.77 0.08
C GLN A 30 5.53 -5.44 -0.39
N PHE A 31 4.23 -5.25 -0.21
CA PHE A 31 3.57 -3.97 -0.50
C PHE A 31 4.10 -2.83 0.36
N SER A 32 4.42 -3.11 1.62
CA SER A 32 5.03 -2.13 2.52
C SER A 32 6.41 -1.67 2.01
N ILE A 33 7.23 -2.61 1.55
CA ILE A 33 8.55 -2.33 0.94
C ILE A 33 8.38 -1.51 -0.33
N HIS A 34 7.48 -1.94 -1.23
CA HIS A 34 7.22 -1.24 -2.49
C HIS A 34 6.72 0.19 -2.24
N ALA A 35 5.74 0.37 -1.37
CA ALA A 35 5.19 1.68 -1.02
C ALA A 35 6.27 2.62 -0.45
N THR A 36 7.19 2.07 0.35
CA THR A 36 8.31 2.83 0.91
C THR A 36 9.27 3.31 -0.18
N GLU A 37 9.64 2.43 -1.12
CA GLU A 37 10.50 2.81 -2.26
C GLU A 37 9.79 3.77 -3.22
N LEU A 38 8.48 3.60 -3.46
CA LEU A 38 7.65 4.51 -4.25
C LEU A 38 7.74 5.94 -3.71
N VAL A 39 7.46 6.14 -2.41
CA VAL A 39 7.51 7.47 -1.79
C VAL A 39 8.94 8.04 -1.79
N LYS A 40 9.94 7.17 -1.56
CA LYS A 40 11.35 7.58 -1.58
C LYS A 40 11.80 8.08 -2.95
N TRP A 41 11.40 7.41 -4.02
CA TRP A 41 11.70 7.83 -5.39
C TRP A 41 10.81 8.98 -5.86
N ASN A 42 9.57 9.07 -5.36
CA ASN A 42 8.68 10.17 -5.67
C ASN A 42 9.29 11.53 -5.32
N ARG A 43 10.05 11.61 -4.21
CA ARG A 43 10.81 12.81 -3.82
C ARG A 43 11.91 13.23 -4.81
N LYS A 44 12.33 12.34 -5.72
CA LYS A 44 13.41 12.59 -6.69
C LYS A 44 12.87 12.90 -8.09
N ILE A 45 11.82 12.20 -8.52
CA ILE A 45 11.40 12.19 -9.94
C ILE A 45 9.89 12.33 -10.17
N ASN A 46 9.08 12.69 -9.15
CA ASN A 46 7.63 12.89 -9.26
C ASN A 46 6.88 11.73 -9.94
N LEU A 47 6.95 10.54 -9.32
CA LEU A 47 6.22 9.34 -9.77
C LEU A 47 4.69 9.44 -9.58
N THR A 48 4.23 10.16 -8.56
CA THR A 48 2.82 10.29 -8.23
C THR A 48 2.57 11.53 -7.37
N THR A 49 1.38 12.12 -7.48
CA THR A 49 0.92 13.17 -6.55
C THR A 49 0.38 12.61 -5.23
N ILE A 50 0.07 11.30 -5.19
CA ILE A 50 -0.52 10.63 -4.03
C ILE A 50 0.60 10.20 -3.07
N THR A 51 0.70 10.87 -1.93
CA THR A 51 1.74 10.60 -0.91
C THR A 51 1.18 10.29 0.48
N ASP A 52 -0.12 10.50 0.70
CA ASP A 52 -0.77 10.12 1.96
C ASP A 52 -0.75 8.59 2.14
N PRO A 53 -0.33 8.05 3.29
CA PRO A 53 -0.24 6.60 3.50
C PRO A 53 -1.54 5.83 3.28
N VAL A 54 -2.70 6.39 3.67
CA VAL A 54 -4.01 5.75 3.47
C VAL A 54 -4.32 5.72 1.98
N GLU A 55 -4.17 6.86 1.31
CA GLU A 55 -4.45 6.95 -0.12
C GLU A 55 -3.52 6.09 -0.95
N VAL A 56 -2.24 5.98 -0.58
CA VAL A 56 -1.29 5.09 -1.24
C VAL A 56 -1.76 3.63 -1.12
N ALA A 57 -2.17 3.18 0.07
CA ALA A 57 -2.67 1.81 0.26
C ALA A 57 -3.88 1.52 -0.63
N VAL A 58 -4.85 2.45 -0.67
CA VAL A 58 -6.09 2.24 -1.42
C VAL A 58 -5.86 2.38 -2.92
N LYS A 59 -5.36 3.53 -3.38
CA LYS A 59 -5.33 3.91 -4.79
C LYS A 59 -4.19 3.26 -5.59
N HIS A 60 -3.08 2.91 -4.95
CA HIS A 60 -1.96 2.25 -5.65
C HIS A 60 -1.97 0.74 -5.48
N PHE A 61 -2.35 0.23 -4.31
CA PHE A 61 -2.27 -1.20 -4.04
C PHE A 61 -3.63 -1.89 -4.16
N LEU A 62 -4.64 -1.49 -3.38
CA LEU A 62 -5.96 -2.17 -3.43
C LEU A 62 -6.62 -2.04 -4.80
N ASP A 63 -6.63 -0.85 -5.39
CA ASP A 63 -7.20 -0.62 -6.73
C ASP A 63 -6.48 -1.41 -7.84
N SER A 64 -5.19 -1.76 -7.65
CA SER A 64 -4.40 -2.52 -8.61
C SER A 64 -4.45 -4.05 -8.41
N ILE A 65 -4.97 -4.51 -7.26
CA ILE A 65 -5.08 -5.94 -6.95
C ILE A 65 -6.32 -6.57 -7.62
N ILE A 66 -7.33 -5.75 -7.92
CA ILE A 66 -8.53 -6.12 -8.71
C ILE A 66 -8.15 -6.18 -10.19
#